data_AF-A0A9E2YV92-F1
#
_entry.id   AF-A0A9E2YV92-F1
#
_cell.length_a   1.000
_cell.length_b   1.000
_cell.length_c   1.000
_cell.angle_alpha   90.00
_cell.angle_beta   90.00
_cell.angle_gamma   90.00
#
_symmetry.space_group_name_H-M   'P 1'
#
loop_
_entity.id
_entity.type
_entity.pdbx_description
1 polymer ?
#
loop_
_entity_poly.entity_id
_entity_poly.type
_entity_poly.pdbx_seq_one_letter_code
_entity_poly.pdbx_strand_id
1 'polypeptide(L)'
;REQLSALPASAQRAAFFRCWTRKEAYIKARGEGLSLPLDQFTVSLVPGAPAALLDASAPQEMARWRLHDVTWSAAYAAALAVEGFDWTLRCWQWAPETRSCRR
;
A
#
# COMPACT_ATOMS: atom_id res chain seq x y z
N ARG A 1 15.87 -1.48 -5.45
CA ARG A 1 16.77 -0.38 -5.00
C ARG A 1 17.10 0.55 -6.16
N GLU A 2 17.49 0.00 -7.32
CA GLU A 2 17.82 0.75 -8.55
C GLU A 2 16.69 1.64 -9.07
N GLN A 3 15.45 1.15 -9.06
CA GLN A 3 14.28 1.93 -9.50
C GLN A 3 14.04 3.20 -8.67
N LEU A 4 14.37 3.17 -7.37
CA LEU A 4 14.20 4.34 -6.50
C LEU A 4 15.26 5.40 -6.79
N SER A 5 16.52 4.98 -6.95
CA SER A 5 17.62 5.90 -7.28
C SER A 5 17.51 6.50 -8.68
N ALA A 6 16.80 5.83 -9.60
CA ALA A 6 16.55 6.33 -10.95
C ALA A 6 15.51 7.47 -10.99
N LEU A 7 14.75 7.71 -9.91
CA LEU A 7 13.77 8.79 -9.85
C LEU A 7 14.43 10.13 -9.53
N PRO A 8 13.84 11.26 -10.00
CA PRO A 8 14.24 12.59 -9.54
C PRO A 8 14.24 12.68 -8.01
N ALA A 9 15.21 13.36 -7.42
CA ALA A 9 15.38 13.44 -5.96
C ALA A 9 14.10 13.91 -5.23
N SER A 10 13.33 14.80 -5.85
CA SER A 10 12.04 15.28 -5.34
C SER A 10 10.97 14.18 -5.23
N ALA A 11 11.02 13.16 -6.09
CA ALA A 11 10.06 12.06 -6.13
C ALA A 11 10.48 10.85 -5.29
N GLN A 12 11.76 10.71 -4.96
CA GLN A 12 12.29 9.53 -4.25
C GLN A 12 11.61 9.30 -2.91
N ARG A 13 11.42 10.35 -2.09
CA ARG A 13 10.80 10.21 -0.76
C ARG A 13 9.38 9.64 -0.86
N ALA A 14 8.56 10.19 -1.76
CA ALA A 14 7.19 9.72 -1.97
C ALA A 14 7.17 8.27 -2.50
N ALA A 15 8.05 7.95 -3.46
CA ALA A 15 8.17 6.61 -4.02
C ALA A 15 8.62 5.58 -2.97
N PHE A 16 9.54 5.95 -2.08
CA PHE A 16 9.96 5.11 -0.95
C PHE A 16 8.78 4.77 -0.05
N PHE A 17 8.02 5.77 0.42
CA PHE A 17 6.89 5.51 1.32
C PHE A 17 5.77 4.72 0.63
N ARG A 18 5.50 4.96 -0.65
CA ARG A 18 4.54 4.14 -1.42
C ARG A 18 4.97 2.69 -1.52
N CYS A 19 6.25 2.45 -1.86
CA CYS A 19 6.79 1.10 -1.91
C CYS A 19 6.70 0.44 -0.53
N TRP A 20 7.09 1.15 0.53
CA TRP A 20 7.04 0.66 1.90
C TRP A 20 5.62 0.26 2.32
N THR A 21 4.63 1.14 2.16
CA THR A 21 3.26 0.86 2.60
C THR A 21 2.62 -0.28 1.83
N ARG A 22 2.92 -0.42 0.53
CA ARG A 22 2.48 -1.57 -0.28
C ARG A 22 3.05 -2.89 0.23
N LYS A 23 4.35 -2.92 0.54
CA LYS A 23 4.99 -4.12 1.11
C LYS A 23 4.42 -4.48 2.47
N GLU A 24 4.28 -3.49 3.35
CA GLU A 24 3.69 -3.67 4.68
C GLU A 24 2.24 -4.14 4.62
N ALA A 25 1.43 -3.58 3.72
CA ALA A 25 0.04 -4.00 3.55
C ALA A 25 -0.05 -5.48 3.16
N TYR A 26 0.78 -5.91 2.20
CA TYR A 26 0.86 -7.31 1.77
C TYR A 26 1.28 -8.25 2.91
N ILE A 27 2.35 -7.91 3.63
CA ILE A 27 2.83 -8.68 4.79
C ILE A 27 1.74 -8.81 5.86
N LYS A 28 1.07 -7.70 6.19
CA LYS A 28 0.01 -7.67 7.19
C LYS A 28 -1.19 -8.50 6.78
N ALA A 29 -1.57 -8.47 5.50
CA ALA A 29 -2.68 -9.25 4.99
C ALA A 29 -2.38 -10.76 4.97
N ARG A 30 -1.12 -11.15 4.74
CA ARG A 30 -0.66 -12.55 4.86
C ARG A 30 -0.63 -13.06 6.30
N GLY A 31 -0.48 -12.17 7.29
CA GLY A 31 -0.44 -12.53 8.71
C GLY A 31 0.87 -13.18 9.17
N GLU A 32 1.93 -13.15 8.35
CA GLU A 32 3.20 -13.85 8.61
C GLU A 32 4.19 -13.02 9.44
N GLY A 33 3.84 -11.77 9.74
CA GLY A 33 4.71 -10.84 10.46
C GLY A 33 6.03 -10.61 9.72
N LEU A 34 7.13 -10.47 10.48
CA LEU A 34 8.47 -10.27 9.92
C LEU A 34 9.07 -11.54 9.30
N SER A 35 8.35 -12.66 9.31
CA SER A 35 8.83 -13.95 8.77
C SER A 35 8.83 -13.99 7.25
N LEU A 36 8.17 -13.03 6.58
CA LEU A 36 8.22 -12.87 5.12
C LEU A 36 9.28 -11.83 4.75
N PRO A 37 10.44 -12.25 4.19
CA PRO A 37 11.51 -11.32 3.85
C PRO A 37 11.09 -10.34 2.76
N LEU A 38 11.44 -9.06 2.95
CA LEU A 38 11.08 -7.97 2.04
C LEU A 38 11.70 -8.08 0.64
N ASP A 39 12.68 -8.95 0.45
CA ASP A 39 13.38 -9.20 -0.82
C ASP A 39 12.78 -10.37 -1.63
N GLN A 40 11.85 -11.14 -1.06
CA GLN A 40 11.18 -12.26 -1.74
C GLN A 40 10.01 -11.83 -2.64
N PHE A 41 9.68 -10.55 -2.67
CA PHE A 41 8.61 -10.03 -3.49
C PHE A 41 8.85 -8.57 -3.86
N THR A 42 8.29 -8.20 -5.02
CA THR A 42 8.40 -6.85 -5.57
C THR A 42 7.01 -6.25 -5.71
N VAL A 43 6.87 -5.00 -5.31
CA VAL A 43 5.66 -4.20 -5.53
C VAL A 43 5.98 -3.07 -6.50
N SER A 44 4.96 -2.55 -7.18
CA SER A 44 5.16 -1.37 -8.02
C SER A 44 5.64 -0.19 -7.16
N LEU A 45 6.53 0.62 -7.74
CA LEU A 45 7.18 1.75 -7.05
C LEU A 45 6.96 3.07 -7.80
N VAL A 46 6.86 3.01 -9.12
CA VAL A 46 6.82 4.18 -10.00
C VAL A 46 5.62 5.07 -9.68
N PRO A 47 5.80 6.39 -9.50
CA PRO A 47 4.70 7.35 -9.38
C PRO A 47 3.74 7.24 -10.57
N GLY A 48 2.43 7.23 -10.30
CA GLY A 48 1.40 7.07 -11.34
C GLY A 48 1.16 5.62 -11.81
N ALA A 49 2.04 4.67 -11.49
CA ALA A 49 1.76 3.26 -11.75
C ALA A 49 0.72 2.70 -10.74
N PRO A 50 -0.23 1.86 -11.20
CA PRO A 50 -1.16 1.16 -10.32
C PRO A 50 -0.44 0.39 -9.21
N ALA A 51 -1.05 0.32 -8.03
CA ALA A 51 -0.56 -0.51 -6.94
C ALA A 51 -0.67 -1.99 -7.33
N ALA A 52 0.45 -2.70 -7.35
CA ALA A 52 0.49 -4.09 -7.80
C ALA A 52 1.63 -4.86 -7.14
N LEU A 53 1.40 -6.16 -6.92
CA LEU A 53 2.44 -7.15 -6.67
C LEU A 53 3.02 -7.55 -8.05
N LEU A 54 4.29 -7.24 -8.27
CA LEU A 54 4.97 -7.43 -9.55
C LEU A 54 5.74 -8.75 -9.62
N ASP A 55 6.14 -9.25 -8.46
CA ASP A 55 6.85 -10.50 -8.31
C ASP A 55 6.62 -11.03 -6.90
N ALA A 56 6.53 -12.35 -6.77
CA ALA A 56 6.40 -13.06 -5.51
C ALA A 56 6.89 -14.50 -5.68
N SER A 57 7.25 -15.14 -4.57
CA SER A 57 7.77 -16.52 -4.55
C SER A 57 6.92 -17.54 -5.32
N ALA A 58 5.63 -17.27 -5.50
CA ALA A 58 4.76 -18.10 -6.30
C ALA A 58 3.85 -17.26 -7.23
N PRO A 59 3.76 -17.58 -8.54
CA PRO A 59 3.00 -16.78 -9.50
C PRO A 59 1.52 -16.60 -9.15
N GLN A 60 0.91 -17.58 -8.47
CA GLN A 60 -0.47 -17.50 -8.00
C GLN A 60 -0.71 -16.36 -7.01
N GLU A 61 0.30 -15.93 -6.24
CA GLU A 61 0.14 -14.83 -5.29
C GLU A 61 -0.13 -13.51 -6.02
N MET A 62 0.48 -13.30 -7.19
CA MET A 62 0.21 -12.11 -8.02
C MET A 62 -1.24 -12.10 -8.54
N ALA A 63 -1.80 -13.26 -8.86
CA ALA A 63 -3.20 -13.38 -9.27
C ALA A 63 -4.16 -13.23 -8.09
N ARG A 64 -3.78 -13.77 -6.93
CA ARG A 64 -4.56 -13.84 -5.69
C ARG A 64 -4.69 -12.50 -4.97
N TRP A 65 -3.65 -11.66 -5.00
CA TRP A 65 -3.63 -10.42 -4.22
C TRP A 65 -3.88 -9.19 -5.08
N ARG A 66 -4.62 -8.22 -4.51
CA ARG A 66 -4.77 -6.88 -5.07
C ARG A 66 -4.27 -5.85 -4.08
N LEU A 67 -3.46 -4.93 -4.58
CA LEU A 67 -3.01 -3.77 -3.82
C LEU A 67 -3.80 -2.54 -4.24
N HIS A 68 -4.07 -1.65 -3.29
CA HIS A 68 -4.72 -0.38 -3.55
C HIS A 68 -4.06 0.72 -2.73
N ASP A 69 -3.68 1.84 -3.35
CA ASP A 69 -3.19 3.01 -2.61
C ASP A 69 -4.39 3.74 -1.99
N VAL A 70 -4.33 4.03 -0.69
CA VAL A 70 -5.33 4.86 -0.01
C VAL A 70 -4.78 6.27 0.08
N THR A 71 -5.45 7.20 -0.59
CA THR A 71 -5.02 8.60 -0.61
C THR A 71 -5.81 9.38 0.44
N TRP A 72 -5.11 9.86 1.47
CA TRP A 72 -5.70 10.73 2.49
C TRP A 72 -5.23 12.18 2.31
N SER A 73 -3.93 12.39 2.19
CA SER A 73 -3.32 13.68 1.88
C SER A 73 -1.96 13.47 1.21
N ALA A 74 -1.38 14.52 0.62
CA ALA A 74 -0.06 14.45 -0.01
C ALA A 74 1.08 14.13 0.98
N ALA A 75 0.86 14.26 2.29
CA ALA A 75 1.87 14.05 3.31
C ALA A 75 1.98 12.58 3.77
N TYR A 76 0.96 11.76 3.54
CA TYR A 76 0.91 10.37 4.02
C TYR A 76 0.71 9.40 2.87
N ALA A 77 1.48 8.31 2.89
CA ALA A 77 1.21 7.14 2.05
C ALA A 77 0.44 6.11 2.88
N ALA A 78 -0.53 5.45 2.26
CA ALA A 78 -1.22 4.29 2.81
C ALA A 78 -1.55 3.31 1.68
N ALA A 79 -1.59 2.03 1.99
CA ALA A 79 -1.97 1.00 1.04
C ALA A 79 -2.79 -0.09 1.73
N LEU A 80 -3.65 -0.73 0.95
CA LEU A 80 -4.42 -1.91 1.31
C LEU A 80 -3.96 -3.09 0.47
N ALA A 81 -3.94 -4.27 1.07
CA ALA A 81 -3.78 -5.54 0.38
C ALA A 81 -4.99 -6.40 0.70
N VAL A 82 -5.63 -6.92 -0.35
CA VAL A 82 -6.86 -7.72 -0.23
C VAL A 82 -6.70 -8.98 -1.07
N GLU A 83 -7.09 -10.11 -0.49
CA GLU A 83 -7.15 -11.38 -1.19
C GLU A 83 -8.40 -11.46 -2.08
N GLY A 84 -8.24 -11.95 -3.30
CA GLY A 84 -9.32 -12.12 -4.27
C GLY A 84 -9.53 -10.90 -5.18
N PHE A 85 -10.65 -10.96 -5.90
CA PHE A 85 -11.09 -9.98 -6.88
C PHE A 85 -12.58 -9.63 -6.67
N ASP A 86 -13.10 -8.68 -7.42
CA ASP A 86 -14.50 -8.21 -7.37
C ASP A 86 -14.98 -7.61 -6.04
N TRP A 87 -14.04 -7.13 -5.21
CA TRP A 87 -14.39 -6.36 -4.02
C TRP A 87 -14.71 -4.90 -4.36
N THR A 88 -15.52 -4.26 -3.52
CA THR A 88 -15.77 -2.81 -3.58
C THR A 88 -15.22 -2.14 -2.35
N LEU A 89 -14.23 -1.25 -2.52
CA LEU A 89 -13.71 -0.45 -1.41
C LEU A 89 -14.69 0.67 -1.09
N ARG A 90 -15.12 0.72 0.17
CA ARG A 90 -15.91 1.82 0.71
C ARG A 90 -15.12 2.49 1.82
N CYS A 91 -15.01 3.81 1.76
CA CYS A 91 -14.33 4.62 2.76
C CYS A 91 -15.36 5.53 3.42
N TRP A 92 -15.35 5.57 4.75
CA TRP A 92 -16.21 6.45 5.54
C TRP A 92 -15.33 7.43 6.31
N GLN A 93 -15.76 8.69 6.32
CA GLN A 93 -15.14 9.70 7.15
C GLN A 93 -15.96 9.83 8.44
N TRP A 94 -15.32 9.59 9.58
CA TRP A 94 -15.94 9.81 10.86
C TRP A 94 -16.07 11.32 11.12
N ALA A 95 -17.30 11.79 11.30
CA ALA A 95 -17.57 13.14 11.81
C ALA A 95 -17.95 13.01 13.30
N PRO A 96 -17.13 13.50 14.24
CA PRO A 96 -17.52 13.49 15.64
C PRO A 96 -18.74 14.41 15.82
N GLU A 97 -19.80 13.89 16.43
CA GLU A 97 -20.93 14.71 16.86
C GLU A 97 -20.43 15.78 17.83
N THR A 98 -20.61 17.06 17.48
CA THR A 98 -20.42 18.16 18.42
C THR A 98 -21.47 18.05 19.51
N ARG A 99 -21.16 17.30 20.58
CA ARG A 99 -21.95 17.37 21.82
C ARG A 99 -21.70 18.74 22.45
N SER A 100 -22.58 19.70 22.19
CA SER A 100 -22.61 20.95 22.94
C SER A 100 -22.94 20.60 24.39
N CYS A 101 -21.94 20.61 25.26
CA CYS A 101 -22.16 20.63 26.70
C CYS A 101 -22.84 21.98 27.01
N ARG A 102 -24.17 21.99 27.15
CA ARG A 102 -24.87 23.15 27.71
C ARG A 102 -24.52 23.19 29.19
N ARG A 103 -23.87 24.29 29.60
CA ARG A 103 -23.58 24.61 31.00
C ARG A 103 -24.87 24.85 31.77
#